data_AF-A0A9E0UBW8-F1
#
_entry.id   AF-A0A9E0UBW8-F1
#
_cell.length_a   1.000
_cell.length_b   1.000
_cell.length_c   1.000
_cell.angle_alpha   90.00
_cell.angle_beta   90.00
_cell.angle_gamma   90.00
#
_symmetry.space_group_name_H-M   'P 1'
#
loop_
_entity.id
_entity.type
_entity.pdbx_description
1 polymer ?
#
loop_
_entity_poly.entity_id
_entity_poly.type
_entity_poly.pdbx_seq_one_letter_code
_entity_poly.pdbx_strand_id
1 'polypeptide(L)'
;HNKKQVSINTTLEVDLTGQVCSESIGPKQFSGTGGQAETAIGAQMSEGGKSFIALYSTADVKQPDGSRKTISKIAPMLTQGAVVTLHRAHVDYVVTEYGVVRLKGAPINERARLLISIAHPDFRAQLQEEAEKLNYL
;
A
#
# COMPACT_ATOMS: atom_id res chain seq x y z
N HIS A 1 7.53 -20.66 20.12
CA HIS A 1 7.23 -19.62 19.10
C HIS A 1 8.38 -18.64 19.01
N ASN A 2 8.67 -18.14 17.80
CA ASN A 2 9.64 -17.06 17.59
C ASN A 2 9.09 -15.76 18.18
N LYS A 3 9.92 -15.00 18.90
CA LYS A 3 9.60 -13.68 19.44
C LYS A 3 10.22 -12.59 18.58
N LYS A 4 9.59 -11.40 18.53
CA LYS A 4 10.06 -10.22 17.78
C LYS A 4 10.30 -10.49 16.30
N GLN A 5 9.49 -11.35 15.68
CA GLN A 5 9.60 -11.62 14.24
C GLN A 5 9.31 -10.33 13.45
N VAL A 6 10.15 -10.04 12.47
CA VAL A 6 9.98 -8.92 11.54
C VAL A 6 9.75 -9.46 10.15
N SER A 7 8.65 -9.05 9.52
CA SER A 7 8.36 -9.30 8.11
C SER A 7 8.50 -8.00 7.33
N ILE A 8 9.20 -8.05 6.19
CA ILE A 8 9.31 -6.94 5.25
C ILE A 8 8.96 -7.49 3.88
N ASN A 9 7.93 -6.94 3.25
CA ASN A 9 7.50 -7.30 1.91
C ASN A 9 7.37 -6.03 1.05
N THR A 10 7.57 -6.17 -0.26
CA THR A 10 7.39 -5.06 -1.21
C THR A 10 6.06 -5.17 -1.96
N THR A 11 5.52 -4.05 -2.43
CA THR A 11 4.26 -4.05 -3.17
C THR A 11 4.23 -3.11 -4.39
N LEU A 12 3.24 -3.31 -5.27
CA LEU A 12 3.02 -2.50 -6.47
C LEU A 12 2.13 -1.29 -6.16
N GLU A 13 1.13 -1.44 -5.31
CA GLU A 13 0.16 -0.37 -5.02
C GLU A 13 -0.48 -0.56 -3.64
N VAL A 14 -0.78 0.54 -2.97
CA VAL A 14 -1.58 0.59 -1.74
C VAL A 14 -2.70 1.60 -1.90
N ASP A 15 -3.95 1.21 -1.58
CA ASP A 15 -5.08 2.15 -1.59
C ASP A 15 -5.23 2.91 -0.27
N LEU A 16 -6.02 4.00 -0.27
CA LEU A 16 -6.24 4.82 0.93
C LEU A 16 -6.97 4.11 2.08
N THR A 17 -7.59 2.95 1.83
CA THR A 17 -8.14 2.10 2.89
C THR A 17 -7.09 1.18 3.50
N GLY A 18 -5.92 1.08 2.87
CA GLY A 18 -4.79 0.23 3.23
C GLY A 18 -4.84 -1.16 2.60
N GLN A 19 -5.59 -1.39 1.52
CA GLN A 19 -5.44 -2.64 0.76
C GLN A 19 -4.15 -2.61 -0.06
N VAL A 20 -3.56 -3.79 -0.26
CA VAL A 20 -2.25 -3.94 -0.89
C VAL A 20 -2.37 -4.87 -2.09
N CYS A 21 -1.88 -4.42 -3.24
CA CYS A 21 -1.77 -5.22 -4.46
C CYS A 21 -0.29 -5.42 -4.81
N SER A 22 0.19 -6.66 -4.76
CA SER A 22 1.59 -6.98 -5.07
C SER A 22 1.79 -7.78 -6.36
N GLU A 23 0.70 -8.26 -6.98
CA GLU A 23 0.79 -9.30 -8.01
C GLU A 23 0.19 -8.96 -9.36
N SER A 24 -0.57 -7.87 -9.46
CA SER A 24 -1.25 -7.49 -10.70
C SER A 24 -1.21 -5.98 -10.96
N ILE A 25 -1.34 -5.60 -12.23
CA ILE A 25 -1.56 -4.21 -12.66
C ILE A 25 -2.94 -4.18 -13.30
N GLY A 26 -3.93 -3.68 -12.56
CA GLY A 26 -5.34 -3.93 -12.88
C GLY A 26 -5.58 -5.44 -13.03
N PRO A 27 -6.31 -5.90 -14.07
CA PRO A 27 -6.60 -7.32 -14.26
C PRO A 27 -5.42 -8.15 -14.76
N LYS A 28 -4.28 -7.53 -15.10
CA LYS A 28 -3.14 -8.22 -15.68
C LYS A 28 -2.23 -8.74 -14.58
N GLN A 29 -2.14 -10.07 -14.46
CA GLN A 29 -1.15 -10.71 -13.59
C GLN A 29 0.27 -10.30 -13.99
N PHE A 30 1.05 -9.87 -13.02
CA PHE A 30 2.44 -9.47 -13.15
C PHE A 30 3.37 -10.44 -12.44
N SER A 31 2.99 -10.93 -11.26
CA SER A 31 3.75 -11.90 -10.47
C SER A 31 2.81 -12.91 -9.78
N GLY A 32 2.97 -13.21 -8.49
CA GLY A 32 2.05 -14.02 -7.69
C GLY A 32 2.13 -13.61 -6.22
N THR A 33 1.16 -14.01 -5.41
CA THR A 33 1.08 -13.67 -3.97
C THR A 33 2.36 -13.99 -3.18
N GLY A 34 3.03 -15.10 -3.52
CA GLY A 34 4.13 -15.64 -2.74
C GLY A 34 3.70 -15.98 -1.31
N GLY A 35 4.55 -15.67 -0.34
CA GLY A 35 4.29 -15.84 1.11
C GLY A 35 4.00 -14.51 1.84
N GLN A 36 3.59 -13.46 1.11
CA GLN A 36 3.47 -12.12 1.67
C GLN A 36 2.43 -12.09 2.81
N ALA A 37 1.25 -12.67 2.59
CA ALA A 37 0.19 -12.68 3.59
C ALA A 37 0.58 -13.51 4.82
N GLU A 38 1.17 -14.68 4.61
CA GLU A 38 1.59 -15.61 5.66
C GLU A 38 2.67 -14.99 6.54
N THR A 39 3.67 -14.34 5.96
CA THR A 39 4.75 -13.69 6.71
C THR A 39 4.26 -12.45 7.45
N ALA A 40 3.36 -11.66 6.84
CA ALA A 40 2.79 -10.48 7.47
C ALA A 40 1.90 -10.83 8.67
N ILE A 41 1.03 -11.83 8.52
CA ILE A 41 0.15 -12.30 9.59
C ILE A 41 0.96 -13.02 10.68
N GLY A 42 1.89 -13.90 10.28
CA GLY A 42 2.75 -14.62 11.21
C GLY A 42 3.60 -13.69 12.08
N ALA A 43 4.18 -12.63 11.50
CA ALA A 43 4.93 -11.64 12.26
C ALA A 43 4.05 -10.90 13.28
N GLN A 44 2.78 -10.64 12.96
CA GLN A 44 1.85 -9.98 13.90
C GLN A 44 1.37 -10.90 15.03
N MET A 45 1.43 -12.22 14.84
CA MET A 45 1.15 -13.21 15.89
C MET A 45 2.35 -13.41 16.83
N SER A 46 3.56 -13.02 16.41
CA SER A 46 4.76 -13.06 17.24
C SER A 46 4.73 -11.97 18.32
N GLU A 47 5.07 -12.34 19.56
CA GLU A 47 5.19 -11.39 20.66
C GLU A 47 6.23 -10.30 20.32
N GLY A 48 5.77 -9.04 20.24
CA GLY A 48 6.59 -7.89 19.85
C GLY A 48 6.97 -7.84 18.36
N GLY A 49 6.37 -8.69 17.53
CA GLY A 49 6.62 -8.75 16.10
C GLY A 49 5.98 -7.59 15.32
N LYS A 50 6.48 -7.37 14.10
CA LYS A 50 6.08 -6.26 13.23
C LYS A 50 6.07 -6.71 11.76
N SER A 51 5.12 -6.19 10.98
CA SER A 51 5.07 -6.39 9.53
C SER A 51 5.13 -5.06 8.80
N PHE A 52 5.97 -4.98 7.78
CA PHE A 52 6.17 -3.80 6.95
C PHE A 52 5.85 -4.12 5.49
N ILE A 53 5.05 -3.26 4.88
CA ILE A 53 4.84 -3.19 3.43
C ILE A 53 5.61 -1.98 2.91
N ALA A 54 6.60 -2.23 2.06
CA ALA A 54 7.46 -1.20 1.50
C ALA A 54 7.18 -0.97 0.01
N LEU A 55 7.15 0.29 -0.40
CA LEU A 55 7.03 0.69 -1.79
C LEU A 55 7.67 2.06 -2.01
N TYR A 56 8.27 2.28 -3.18
CA TYR A 56 8.44 3.65 -3.66
C TYR A 56 7.08 4.34 -3.75
N SER A 57 7.03 5.64 -3.52
CA SER A 57 5.80 6.42 -3.57
C SER A 57 5.27 6.66 -4.99
N THR A 58 6.13 6.50 -6.00
CA THR A 58 5.81 6.66 -7.43
C THR A 58 6.41 5.55 -8.31
N ALA A 59 5.95 5.50 -9.56
CA ALA A 59 6.57 4.74 -10.64
C ALA A 59 6.43 5.48 -11.97
N ASP A 60 7.42 5.35 -12.85
CA ASP A 60 7.34 5.82 -14.23
C ASP A 60 6.74 4.73 -15.13
N VAL A 61 5.58 5.02 -15.72
CA VAL A 61 4.89 4.11 -16.62
C VAL A 61 4.99 4.59 -18.06
N LYS A 62 5.49 3.71 -18.94
CA LYS A 62 5.54 3.96 -20.38
C LYS A 62 4.12 3.99 -20.95
N GLN A 63 3.79 5.08 -21.62
CA GLN A 63 2.51 5.27 -22.30
C GLN A 63 2.56 4.65 -23.71
N PRO A 64 1.39 4.40 -24.35
CA PRO A 64 1.33 3.86 -25.70
C PRO A 64 2.07 4.70 -26.74
N ASP A 65 2.12 6.02 -26.56
CA ASP A 65 2.83 6.97 -27.43
C ASP A 65 4.36 6.99 -27.22
N GLY A 66 4.88 6.16 -26.30
CA GLY A 66 6.30 6.09 -25.97
C GLY A 66 6.77 7.07 -24.91
N SER A 67 5.93 8.03 -24.48
CA SER A 67 6.22 8.93 -23.36
C SER A 67 6.24 8.18 -22.02
N ARG A 68 6.83 8.80 -20.99
CA ARG A 68 6.79 8.30 -19.61
C ARG A 68 5.90 9.21 -18.79
N LYS A 69 5.01 8.61 -18.01
CA LYS A 69 4.19 9.31 -17.02
C LYS A 69 4.49 8.76 -15.65
N THR A 70 4.90 9.63 -14.74
CA THR A 70 5.01 9.31 -13.32
C THR A 70 3.60 9.17 -12.74
N ILE A 71 3.36 8.07 -12.03
CA ILE A 71 2.12 7.81 -11.29
C ILE A 71 2.43 7.59 -9.82
N SER A 72 1.47 7.86 -8.93
CA SER A 72 1.61 7.47 -7.53
C SER A 72 1.33 5.98 -7.34
N LYS A 73 2.04 5.35 -6.41
CA LYS A 73 1.77 3.98 -5.95
C LYS A 73 0.94 3.94 -4.66
N ILE A 74 0.65 5.11 -4.07
CA ILE A 74 -0.44 5.27 -3.11
C ILE A 74 -1.60 5.84 -3.90
N ALA A 75 -2.70 5.11 -3.98
CA ALA A 75 -3.83 5.44 -4.85
C ALA A 75 -5.12 5.64 -4.04
N PRO A 76 -6.09 6.43 -4.53
CA PRO A 76 -7.40 6.55 -3.89
C PRO A 76 -8.08 5.18 -3.72
N MET A 77 -8.04 4.39 -4.80
CA MET A 77 -8.51 3.02 -4.90
C MET A 77 -7.47 2.22 -5.67
N LEU A 78 -7.36 0.91 -5.40
CA LEU A 78 -6.53 0.04 -6.23
C LEU A 78 -6.97 0.12 -7.69
N THR A 79 -6.01 0.00 -8.60
CA THR A 79 -6.26 -0.03 -10.05
C THR A 79 -7.40 -0.99 -10.37
N GLN A 80 -8.37 -0.58 -11.17
CA GLN A 80 -9.55 -1.39 -11.46
C GLN A 80 -9.17 -2.80 -11.93
N GLY A 81 -9.72 -3.82 -11.25
CA GLY A 81 -9.42 -5.23 -11.51
C GLY A 81 -8.16 -5.77 -10.83
N ALA A 82 -7.44 -4.96 -10.05
CA ALA A 82 -6.29 -5.41 -9.28
C ALA A 82 -6.66 -6.43 -8.20
N VAL A 83 -5.76 -7.39 -7.98
CA VAL A 83 -5.89 -8.46 -7.00
C VAL A 83 -5.39 -7.96 -5.65
N VAL A 84 -6.22 -8.10 -4.61
CA VAL A 84 -5.82 -7.79 -3.24
C VAL A 84 -4.94 -8.91 -2.71
N THR A 85 -3.63 -8.67 -2.61
CA THR A 85 -2.65 -9.64 -2.06
C THR A 85 -2.67 -9.65 -0.54
N LEU A 86 -2.79 -8.48 0.10
CA LEU A 86 -2.92 -8.37 1.56
C LEU A 86 -4.12 -7.49 1.91
N HIS A 87 -5.11 -8.11 2.55
CA HIS A 87 -6.33 -7.44 2.99
C HIS A 87 -6.01 -6.37 4.03
N ARG A 88 -6.70 -5.23 3.96
CA ARG A 88 -6.48 -4.05 4.80
C ARG A 88 -6.48 -4.31 6.31
N ALA A 89 -7.19 -5.33 6.78
CA ALA A 89 -7.23 -5.72 8.19
C ALA A 89 -5.89 -6.31 8.70
N HIS A 90 -5.03 -6.77 7.79
CA HIS A 90 -3.75 -7.40 8.10
C HIS A 90 -2.55 -6.52 7.78
N VAL A 91 -2.76 -5.26 7.39
CA VAL A 91 -1.67 -4.29 7.19
C VAL A 91 -1.31 -3.63 8.51
N ASP A 92 -0.01 -3.69 8.86
CA ASP A 92 0.54 -3.06 10.07
C ASP A 92 1.29 -1.76 9.72
N TYR A 93 2.51 -1.84 9.20
CA TYR A 93 3.26 -0.65 8.76
C TYR A 93 3.32 -0.53 7.24
N VAL A 94 3.24 0.70 6.73
CA VAL A 94 3.50 1.05 5.33
C VAL A 94 4.67 2.03 5.28
N VAL A 95 5.60 1.80 4.36
CA VAL A 95 6.86 2.55 4.25
C VAL A 95 7.06 3.02 2.81
N THR A 96 7.36 4.31 2.66
CA THR A 96 7.89 4.90 1.42
C THR A 96 9.17 5.66 1.71
N GLU A 97 9.79 6.24 0.68
CA GLU A 97 10.91 7.18 0.81
C GLU A 97 10.55 8.47 1.58
N TYR A 98 9.26 8.75 1.80
CA TYR A 98 8.77 9.91 2.55
C TYR A 98 8.44 9.62 4.03
N GLY A 99 8.53 8.35 4.47
CA GLY A 99 8.35 7.99 5.87
C GLY A 99 7.67 6.64 6.09
N VAL A 100 7.27 6.42 7.34
CA VAL A 100 6.60 5.21 7.79
C VAL A 100 5.36 5.57 8.60
N VAL A 101 4.26 4.87 8.33
CA VAL A 101 3.02 4.99 9.11
C VAL A 101 2.53 3.63 9.55
N ARG A 102 1.75 3.61 10.63
CA ARG A 102 1.12 2.41 11.16
C ARG A 102 -0.38 2.48 10.96
N LEU A 103 -0.95 1.50 10.26
CA LEU A 103 -2.38 1.43 9.92
C LEU A 103 -3.17 0.46 10.81
N LYS A 104 -2.49 -0.37 11.59
CA LYS A 104 -3.14 -1.35 12.48
C LYS A 104 -3.98 -0.64 13.55
N GLY A 105 -5.28 -0.92 13.55
CA GLY A 105 -6.24 -0.33 14.48
C GLY A 105 -6.76 1.06 14.08
N ALA A 106 -6.20 1.69 13.04
CA ALA A 106 -6.64 2.99 12.57
C ALA A 106 -7.94 2.88 11.74
N PRO A 107 -8.94 3.78 11.96
CA PRO A 107 -10.12 3.90 11.12
C PRO A 107 -9.76 4.42 9.71
N ILE A 108 -10.68 4.29 8.75
CA ILE A 108 -10.43 4.63 7.33
C ILE A 108 -9.97 6.08 7.13
N ASN A 109 -10.57 7.03 7.84
CA ASN A 109 -10.20 8.44 7.75
C ASN A 109 -8.76 8.70 8.24
N GLU A 110 -8.35 8.06 9.32
CA GLU A 110 -6.97 8.15 9.81
C GLU A 110 -6.01 7.46 8.85
N ARG A 111 -6.37 6.29 8.31
CA ARG A 111 -5.55 5.57 7.31
C ARG A 111 -5.30 6.42 6.08
N ALA A 112 -6.33 7.07 5.55
CA ALA A 112 -6.21 7.95 4.39
C ALA A 112 -5.24 9.10 4.68
N ARG A 113 -5.39 9.80 5.81
CA ARG A 113 -4.45 10.89 6.21
C ARG A 113 -3.01 10.39 6.37
N LEU A 114 -2.83 9.24 7.02
CA LEU A 114 -1.52 8.62 7.23
C LEU A 114 -0.86 8.24 5.89
N LEU A 115 -1.58 7.56 5.00
CA LEU A 115 -1.05 7.16 3.69
C LEU A 115 -0.72 8.38 2.82
N ILE A 116 -1.59 9.39 2.78
CA ILE A 116 -1.30 10.66 2.07
C ILE A 116 -0.04 11.32 2.63
N SER A 117 0.20 11.28 3.94
CA SER A 117 1.37 11.91 4.56
C SER A 117 2.70 11.31 4.10
N ILE A 118 2.71 10.05 3.64
CA ILE A 118 3.88 9.36 3.09
C ILE A 118 3.80 9.15 1.57
N ALA A 119 2.83 9.76 0.89
CA ALA A 119 2.84 9.84 -0.57
C ALA A 119 3.82 10.91 -1.07
N HIS A 120 4.17 10.81 -2.35
CA HIS A 120 4.97 11.84 -3.02
C HIS A 120 4.26 13.20 -2.96
N PRO A 121 4.97 14.30 -2.61
CA PRO A 121 4.38 15.63 -2.44
C PRO A 121 3.45 16.06 -3.58
N ASP A 122 3.87 15.84 -4.83
CA ASP A 122 3.12 16.20 -6.03
C ASP A 122 1.71 15.56 -6.11
N PHE A 123 1.49 14.42 -5.46
CA PHE A 123 0.20 13.70 -5.51
C PHE A 123 -0.64 13.90 -4.25
N ARG A 124 -0.14 14.53 -3.18
CA ARG A 124 -0.85 14.64 -1.90
C ARG A 124 -2.16 15.42 -2.01
N ALA A 125 -2.14 16.54 -2.72
CA ALA A 125 -3.33 17.37 -2.91
C ALA A 125 -4.41 16.62 -3.69
N GLN A 126 -4.04 15.92 -4.77
CA GLN A 126 -4.95 15.10 -5.54
C GLN A 126 -5.52 13.95 -4.70
N LEU A 127 -4.68 13.25 -3.93
CA LEU A 127 -5.14 12.14 -3.08
C LEU A 127 -6.09 12.62 -1.98
N GLN A 128 -5.87 13.80 -1.42
CA GLN A 128 -6.77 14.43 -0.45
C GLN A 128 -8.15 14.69 -1.07
N GLU A 129 -8.19 15.31 -2.26
CA GLU A 129 -9.44 15.59 -2.98
C GLU A 129 -10.20 14.30 -3.32
N GLU A 130 -9.50 13.28 -3.82
CA GLU A 130 -10.13 11.99 -4.12
C GLU A 130 -10.63 11.27 -2.87
N ALA A 131 -9.92 11.38 -1.75
CA ALA A 131 -10.36 10.82 -0.47
C ALA A 131 -11.66 11.47 0.04
N GLU A 132 -11.82 12.79 -0.13
CA GLU A 132 -13.05 13.50 0.18
C GLU A 132 -14.20 13.05 -0.72
N LYS A 133 -13.97 12.93 -2.04
CA LYS A 133 -14.98 12.40 -2.99
C LYS A 133 -15.44 10.98 -2.64
N LEU A 134 -14.54 10.15 -2.14
CA LEU A 134 -14.81 8.77 -1.72
C LEU A 134 -15.42 8.68 -0.30
N ASN A 135 -15.63 9.80 0.39
CA ASN A 135 -16.08 9.87 1.79
C ASN A 135 -15.15 9.12 2.76
N TYR A 136 -13.84 9.13 2.48
CA TYR A 136 -12.83 8.65 3.41
C TYR A 136 -12.41 9.73 4.40
N LEU A 137 -12.50 11.01 4.03
CA LEU A 137 -12.06 12.15 4.86
C LEU A 137 -13.17 13.09 5.27
#